data_AF-A0A961ZC90-F1
#
_entry.id   AF-A0A961ZC90-F1
#
_cell.length_a   1.000
_cell.length_b   1.000
_cell.length_c   1.000
_cell.angle_alpha   90.00
_cell.angle_beta   90.00
_cell.angle_gamma   90.00
#
_symmetry.space_group_name_H-M   'P 1'
#
loop_
_entity.id
_entity.type
_entity.pdbx_description
1 polymer ?
#
loop_
_entity_poly.entity_id
_entity_poly.type
_entity_poly.pdbx_seq_one_letter_code
_entity_poly.pdbx_strand_id
1 'polypeptide(L)' 'MDLQVRNFNHGGGRVAGPFGATIEPGAFTYKSPCPPSGSHNYQWTAKAYDAGGKLLDTAQSTKRYP' A
#
# COMPACT_ATOMS: atom_id res chain seq x y z
N MET A 1 3.04 4.16 2.47
CA MET A 1 4.07 4.92 3.21
C MET A 1 3.41 6.04 3.98
N ASP A 2 4.01 6.44 5.10
CA ASP A 2 3.62 7.63 5.86
C ASP A 2 4.40 8.84 5.35
N LEU A 3 3.71 9.93 5.01
CA LEU A 3 4.34 11.13 4.45
C LEU A 3 5.08 11.96 5.51
N GLN A 4 4.73 11.79 6.78
CA GLN A 4 5.37 12.43 7.93
C GLN A 4 6.54 11.58 8.43
N VAL A 5 6.39 10.26 8.46
CA VAL A 5 7.42 9.32 8.96
C VAL A 5 7.87 8.38 7.84
N ARG A 6 8.57 8.95 6.84
CA ARG A 6 8.97 8.23 5.61
C ARG A 6 9.89 7.02 5.84
N ASN A 7 10.61 6.99 6.96
CA ASN A 7 11.53 5.92 7.30
C ASN A 7 10.86 4.74 8.04
N PHE A 8 9.59 4.85 8.42
CA PHE A 8 8.86 3.76 9.04
C PHE A 8 8.37 2.78 7.97
N ASN A 9 8.85 1.53 8.05
CA ASN A 9 8.40 0.48 7.15
C ASN A 9 7.00 -0.01 7.55
N HIS A 10 6.00 0.51 6.84
CA HIS A 10 4.60 0.11 7.00
C HIS A 10 4.27 -1.29 6.49
N GLY A 11 5.18 -1.97 5.79
CA GLY A 11 4.89 -3.23 5.13
C GLY A 11 4.30 -3.04 3.73
N GLY A 12 3.49 -4.00 3.33
CA GLY A 12 2.97 -4.18 1.98
C GLY A 12 2.99 -5.66 1.59
N GLY A 13 2.78 -5.93 0.32
CA GLY A 13 2.81 -7.29 -0.22
C GLY A 13 2.58 -7.34 -1.71
N ARG A 14 2.76 -8.53 -2.28
CA ARG A 14 2.37 -8.87 -3.64
C ARG A 14 1.21 -9.85 -3.56
N VAL A 15 0.19 -9.60 -4.36
CA VAL A 15 -0.99 -10.47 -4.48
C VAL A 15 -1.06 -10.93 -5.93
N ALA A 16 -1.09 -12.24 -6.14
CA ALA A 16 -1.30 -12.82 -7.46
C ALA A 16 -2.81 -13.00 -7.68
N GLY A 17 -3.30 -12.65 -8.87
CA GLY A 17 -4.71 -12.78 -9.21
C GLY A 17 -5.03 -12.11 -10.55
N PRO A 18 -6.25 -12.31 -11.07
CA PRO A 18 -6.68 -11.64 -12.28
C PRO A 18 -6.76 -10.12 -12.04
N PHE A 19 -6.50 -9.35 -13.10
CA PHE A 19 -6.64 -7.91 -13.06
C PHE A 19 -8.08 -7.52 -12.70
N GLY A 20 -8.25 -6.58 -11.75
CA GLY A 20 -9.56 -6.14 -11.29
C GLY A 20 -10.20 -7.02 -10.20
N ALA A 21 -9.53 -8.07 -9.72
CA ALA A 21 -9.99 -8.82 -8.55
C ALA A 21 -10.00 -7.95 -7.27
N THR A 22 -10.96 -8.24 -6.40
CA THR A 22 -10.96 -7.72 -5.02
C THR A 22 -9.76 -8.29 -4.27
N ILE A 23 -9.00 -7.42 -3.61
CA ILE A 23 -7.92 -7.84 -2.70
C ILE A 23 -8.54 -8.05 -1.32
N GLU A 24 -8.63 -9.31 -0.90
CA GLU A 24 -9.24 -9.67 0.38
C GLU A 24 -8.42 -9.16 1.58
N PRO A 25 -9.07 -8.88 2.73
CA PRO A 25 -8.38 -8.56 3.96
C PRO A 25 -7.33 -9.62 4.32
N GLY A 26 -6.14 -9.17 4.73
CA GLY A 26 -5.02 -10.06 5.08
C GLY A 26 -4.16 -10.50 3.90
N ALA A 27 -4.47 -10.13 2.66
CA ALA A 27 -3.65 -10.43 1.49
C ALA A 27 -2.23 -9.79 1.52
N PHE A 28 -2.03 -8.78 2.38
CA PHE A 28 -0.74 -8.19 2.65
C PHE A 28 -0.67 -7.68 4.10
N THR A 29 0.53 -7.41 4.57
CA THR A 29 0.74 -6.88 5.93
C THR A 29 0.81 -5.36 5.90
N TYR A 30 0.18 -4.70 6.88
CA TYR A 30 0.29 -3.25 7.05
C TYR A 30 0.40 -2.90 8.53
N LYS A 31 1.45 -2.19 8.91
CA LYS A 31 1.70 -1.72 10.27
C LYS A 31 1.10 -0.33 10.46
N SER A 32 0.22 -0.18 11.44
CA SER A 32 -0.52 1.05 11.70
C SER A 32 -1.07 1.10 13.14
N PRO A 33 -1.20 2.28 13.77
CA PRO A 33 -0.69 3.60 13.32
C PRO A 33 0.83 3.74 13.53
N CYS A 34 1.48 4.66 12.81
CA CYS A 34 2.89 5.00 13.02
C CYS A 34 3.07 5.81 14.32
N PRO A 35 4.08 5.52 15.17
CA PRO A 35 4.52 6.45 16.21
C PRO A 35 5.27 7.66 15.61
N PRO A 36 5.26 8.84 16.23
CA PRO A 36 4.48 9.22 17.43
C PRO A 36 2.98 9.29 17.12
N SER A 37 2.15 9.20 18.18
CA SER A 37 0.69 9.28 18.06
C SER A 37 0.22 10.59 17.40
N GLY A 38 -0.75 10.51 16.50
CA GLY A 38 -1.34 11.64 15.78
C GLY A 38 -1.87 11.23 14.41
N SER A 39 -2.57 12.13 13.72
CA SER A 39 -3.06 11.88 12.36
C SER A 39 -1.99 12.24 11.32
N HIS A 40 -1.58 11.26 10.52
CA HIS A 40 -0.66 11.40 9.42
C HIS A 40 -1.34 11.23 8.06
N ASN A 41 -0.66 11.64 6.99
CA ASN A 41 -1.09 11.35 5.62
C ASN A 41 -0.41 10.07 5.19
N TYR A 42 -1.21 9.05 4.93
CA TYR A 42 -0.74 7.76 4.43
C TYR A 42 -1.01 7.68 2.94
N GLN A 43 0.06 7.48 2.18
CA GLN A 43 -0.02 7.23 0.75
C GLN A 43 0.09 5.73 0.47
N TRP A 44 -0.89 5.21 -0.25
CA TRP A 44 -0.92 3.87 -0.79
C TRP A 44 -0.55 3.91 -2.26
N THR A 45 0.26 2.96 -2.71
CA THR A 45 0.62 2.78 -4.12
C THR A 45 0.37 1.33 -4.50
N ALA A 46 -0.44 1.13 -5.53
CA ALA A 46 -0.67 -0.17 -6.13
C ALA A 46 0.00 -0.19 -7.51
N LYS A 47 0.76 -1.24 -7.79
CA LYS A 47 1.42 -1.45 -9.08
C LYS A 47 0.91 -2.76 -9.68
N ALA A 48 0.38 -2.70 -10.90
CA ALA A 48 -0.08 -3.87 -11.64
C ALA A 48 1.03 -4.34 -12.57
N TYR A 49 1.26 -5.64 -12.62
CA TYR A 49 2.25 -6.27 -13.48
C TYR A 49 1.62 -7.38 -14.30
N ASP A 50 2.09 -7.60 -15.53
CA ASP A 50 1.74 -8.80 -16.29
C ASP A 50 2.50 -10.04 -15.77
N ALA A 51 2.19 -11.20 -16.35
CA ALA A 51 2.83 -12.47 -15.99
C ALA A 51 4.35 -12.49 -16.27
N GLY A 52 4.84 -11.65 -17.19
CA GLY A 52 6.26 -11.47 -17.49
C GLY A 52 6.96 -10.49 -16.55
N GLY A 53 6.24 -9.88 -15.60
CA GLY A 53 6.78 -8.89 -14.68
C GLY A 53 6.87 -7.47 -15.25
N LYS A 54 6.30 -7.22 -16.44
CA LYS A 54 6.23 -5.87 -17.00
C LYS A 54 5.18 -5.06 -16.23
N LEU A 55 5.54 -3.85 -15.84
CA LEU A 55 4.61 -2.89 -15.22
C LEU A 55 3.54 -2.49 -16.24
N LEU A 56 2.29 -2.67 -15.86
CA LEU A 56 1.11 -2.29 -16.65
C LEU A 56 0.60 -0.92 -16.23
N ASP A 57 0.45 -0.70 -14.92
CA ASP A 57 -0.11 0.54 -14.39
C ASP A 57 0.31 0.79 -12.94
N THR A 58 0.18 2.04 -12.49
CA THR A 58 0.40 2.47 -11.11
C THR A 58 -0.72 3.39 -10.65
N ALA A 59 -1.39 3.01 -9.56
CA ALA A 59 -2.39 3.84 -8.90
C ALA A 59 -1.87 4.32 -7.54
N GLN A 60 -2.22 5.55 -7.16
CA GLN A 60 -1.88 6.12 -5.86
C GLN A 60 -3.10 6.74 -5.21
N SER A 61 -3.20 6.59 -3.89
CA SER A 61 -4.22 7.26 -3.08
C SER A 61 -3.60 7.73 -1.78
N THR A 62 -4.01 8.89 -1.29
CA THR A 62 -3.53 9.45 -0.03
C THR A 62 -4.70 9.71 0.89
N LYS A 63 -4.60 9.28 2.13
CA LYS A 63 -5.63 9.47 3.16
C LYS A 63 -5.00 9.91 4.48
N ARG A 64 -5.66 10.85 5.16
CA ARG A 64 -5.32 11.21 6.54
C ARG A 64 -5.88 10.16 7.52
N TYR A 65 -5.04 9.61 8.39
CA TYR A 65 -5.34 8.52 9.35
C TYR A 65 -4.33 8.52 10.54
N PRO A 66 -4.50 7.81 11.67
CA PRO A 66 -5.82 7.60 12.24
C PRO A 66 -6.56 8.93 12.24
#